data_AF-A0AA36MVN9-F1
#
_entry.id   AF-A0AA36MVN9-F1
#
_cell.length_a   1.000
_cell.length_b   1.000
_cell.length_c   1.000
_cell.angle_alpha   90.00
_cell.angle_beta   90.00
_cell.angle_gamma   90.00
#
_symmetry.space_group_name_H-M   'P 1'
#
loop_
_entity.id
_entity.type
_entity.pdbx_description
1 polymer ?
#
loop_
_entity_poly.entity_id
_entity_poly.type
_entity_poly.pdbx_seq_one_letter_code
_entity_poly.pdbx_strand_id
1 'polypeptide(L)'
;MAMHSGVAIVPAIALVAVSMWYRPATPSSASQKAARGRAQRIQKRIHGGGFSGTKSLSMIQLKPELKQQVSVEMEQTPYTPAFEQLRMPGAGSGAASGCPHQAEQIAGRARGGVGGIVKVALGNLVAPKGGSYLLSDSANLGSLTVASGAELVVAPNVDLSLRALYVEGLGGTLRMGSATCPLSGVTVTFTGAGDKGARSSNPLETKGLVVGDGGLLEVFGVRYAPTWTRLSAQAQAGSSTLQLMDEVDWQVGQQIVVITTAWTDDPDDHQNEVREITAVTISEPLQHDHYGGPEYFAEVALLSRSITFQGDEASEGSRYGGHFMCMGSAVCRVAGVLAYRMGQENVMGRYAFHFHMMGDVAGESFFEDNAVRHSFFRAFTIHGTSSSRASRNVAYDVSGSAYYLEDGIEENNLFDYNLAARVRIIDQLSDYGGGGQGGGVTVHTQPSRIVPTDATAVGFYCTNAKNRLGV
;
A
#
# COMPACT_ATOMS: atom_id res chain seq x y z
N MET A 1 -12.76 39.81 36.36
CA MET A 1 -12.29 41.21 36.27
C MET A 1 -11.66 41.36 34.88
N ALA A 2 -12.26 42.23 34.03
CA ALA A 2 -11.83 42.76 32.71
C ALA A 2 -11.10 41.82 31.71
N MET A 3 -11.64 41.41 30.55
CA MET A 3 -12.04 42.16 29.31
C MET A 3 -10.94 43.03 28.67
N HIS A 4 -10.49 42.62 27.46
CA HIS A 4 -10.50 43.33 26.14
C HIS A 4 -9.40 42.77 25.19
N SER A 5 -9.72 42.06 24.09
CA SER A 5 -10.14 42.48 22.71
C SER A 5 -8.94 42.62 21.74
N GLY A 6 -8.89 42.15 20.48
CA GLY A 6 -9.85 41.52 19.56
C GLY A 6 -9.14 40.94 18.29
N VAL A 7 -9.68 39.88 17.66
CA VAL A 7 -10.37 39.81 16.32
C VAL A 7 -9.39 39.65 15.13
N ALA A 8 -9.19 38.46 14.53
CA ALA A 8 -9.93 37.67 13.49
C ALA A 8 -9.19 37.71 12.12
N ILE A 9 -9.06 36.64 11.32
CA ILE A 9 -10.07 36.03 10.43
C ILE A 9 -9.62 34.59 10.03
N VAL A 10 -10.59 33.66 9.96
CA VAL A 10 -10.55 32.29 9.37
C VAL A 10 -11.35 32.34 8.03
N PRO A 11 -11.29 31.36 7.09
CA PRO A 11 -11.98 30.07 7.30
C PRO A 11 -11.23 28.82 6.81
N ALA A 12 -11.40 27.76 7.59
CA ALA A 12 -11.22 26.36 7.22
C ALA A 12 -12.52 25.82 6.58
N ILE A 13 -12.43 24.78 5.75
CA ILE A 13 -13.45 23.72 5.66
C ILE A 13 -12.76 22.38 5.40
N ALA A 14 -12.66 21.54 6.43
CA ALA A 14 -12.60 20.09 6.34
C ALA A 14 -13.54 19.56 7.42
N LEU A 15 -14.56 18.80 7.03
CA LEU A 15 -15.54 18.24 7.95
C LEU A 15 -16.16 16.99 7.33
N VAL A 16 -15.80 15.82 7.85
CA VAL A 16 -16.72 14.68 7.99
C VAL A 16 -16.43 14.01 9.33
N ALA A 17 -17.52 13.72 10.04
CA ALA A 17 -17.59 13.38 11.44
C ALA A 17 -17.56 11.87 11.70
N VAL A 18 -16.95 11.52 12.85
CA VAL A 18 -17.03 10.23 13.54
C VAL A 18 -18.39 10.11 14.23
N SER A 19 -19.05 8.95 14.14
CA SER A 19 -20.25 8.65 14.96
C SER A 19 -20.00 7.45 15.87
N MET A 20 -19.95 7.70 17.18
CA MET A 20 -20.17 6.71 18.24
C MET A 20 -21.48 7.01 18.99
N TRP A 21 -22.10 5.93 19.46
CA TRP A 21 -23.45 5.85 20.01
C TRP A 21 -23.61 6.55 21.38
N TYR A 22 -24.64 7.39 21.51
CA TYR A 22 -25.37 7.58 22.77
C TYR A 22 -26.77 8.18 22.49
N ARG A 23 -27.85 7.52 22.94
CA ARG A 23 -29.19 8.10 23.13
C ARG A 23 -29.27 8.59 24.58
N PRO A 24 -30.00 9.68 24.96
CA PRO A 24 -31.42 9.86 24.59
C PRO A 24 -31.94 11.33 24.45
N ALA A 25 -33.25 11.40 24.23
CA ALA A 25 -34.21 12.50 24.41
C ALA A 25 -34.49 13.45 23.22
N THR A 26 -35.74 13.39 22.77
CA THR A 26 -36.44 14.21 21.78
C THR A 26 -36.53 15.69 22.17
N PRO A 27 -36.42 16.64 21.22
CA PRO A 27 -36.95 17.99 21.39
C PRO A 27 -38.13 18.29 20.45
N SER A 28 -39.08 19.01 21.04
CA SER A 28 -40.31 19.55 20.45
C SER A 28 -40.06 20.64 19.41
N SER A 29 -41.04 20.76 18.52
CA SER A 29 -41.22 21.78 17.50
C SER A 29 -41.25 23.22 18.03
N ALA A 30 -40.22 24.02 17.72
CA ALA A 30 -40.32 25.47 17.54
C ALA A 30 -39.00 26.04 17.01
N SER A 31 -38.95 26.36 15.71
CA SER A 31 -38.18 27.48 15.09
C SER A 31 -37.77 27.24 13.62
N GLN A 32 -38.52 26.43 12.86
CA GLN A 32 -38.61 26.65 11.42
C GLN A 32 -39.53 27.85 11.15
N LYS A 33 -38.97 29.07 11.10
CA LYS A 33 -39.50 30.27 10.41
C LYS A 33 -38.68 31.52 10.80
N ALA A 34 -37.49 31.71 10.23
CA ALA A 34 -36.84 33.03 10.08
C ALA A 34 -35.52 32.94 9.29
N ALA A 35 -35.56 32.59 7.99
CA ALA A 35 -34.44 32.86 7.08
C ALA A 35 -34.80 32.75 5.57
N ARG A 36 -36.10 32.75 5.21
CA ARG A 36 -36.53 32.91 3.81
C ARG A 36 -36.94 34.36 3.60
N GLY A 37 -35.98 35.18 3.20
CA GLY A 37 -36.25 36.61 2.98
C GLY A 37 -35.05 37.45 2.56
N ARG A 38 -34.20 36.98 1.65
CA ARG A 38 -33.23 37.83 0.89
C ARG A 38 -32.48 37.03 -0.19
N ALA A 39 -33.18 36.64 -1.26
CA ALA A 39 -32.54 36.14 -2.49
C ALA A 39 -33.49 36.25 -3.70
N GLN A 40 -34.04 37.44 -3.93
CA GLN A 40 -34.70 37.78 -5.21
C GLN A 40 -34.47 39.27 -5.49
N ARG A 41 -33.32 39.59 -6.12
CA ARG A 41 -33.10 40.82 -6.89
C ARG A 41 -31.84 40.64 -7.73
N ILE A 42 -31.94 41.03 -9.00
CA ILE A 42 -30.88 41.07 -10.03
C ILE A 42 -30.79 39.78 -10.89
N GLN A 43 -31.90 39.47 -11.56
CA GLN A 43 -31.89 38.86 -12.90
C GLN A 43 -33.05 39.47 -13.70
N LYS A 44 -32.77 40.59 -14.39
CA LYS A 44 -33.61 41.17 -15.46
C LYS A 44 -32.90 42.41 -16.01
N ARG A 45 -32.02 42.25 -17.02
CA ARG A 45 -31.62 43.35 -17.90
C ARG A 45 -30.76 42.94 -19.10
N ILE A 46 -31.18 41.97 -19.90
CA ILE A 46 -30.79 41.92 -21.31
C ILE A 46 -32.01 41.33 -22.03
N HIS A 47 -32.67 42.13 -22.87
CA HIS A 47 -33.52 41.80 -24.04
C HIS A 47 -34.38 43.03 -24.38
N GLY A 48 -34.08 43.67 -25.53
CA GLY A 48 -35.00 44.58 -26.23
C GLY A 48 -34.55 46.03 -26.39
N GLY A 49 -34.10 46.40 -27.59
CA GLY A 49 -33.92 47.81 -28.00
C GLY A 49 -33.11 47.94 -29.29
N GLY A 50 -33.76 47.92 -30.45
CA GLY A 50 -33.14 48.08 -31.77
C GLY A 50 -32.78 49.53 -32.11
N PHE A 51 -31.79 49.69 -33.00
CA PHE A 51 -31.57 50.92 -33.75
C PHE A 51 -31.05 50.58 -35.15
N SER A 52 -31.68 51.19 -36.17
CA SER A 52 -31.42 51.02 -37.59
C SER A 52 -30.21 51.85 -38.06
N GLY A 53 -29.44 51.35 -39.03
CA GLY A 53 -28.47 52.17 -39.76
C GLY A 53 -27.49 51.37 -40.61
N THR A 54 -27.80 51.25 -41.90
CA THR A 54 -26.88 50.78 -42.94
C THR A 54 -25.72 51.77 -43.13
N LYS A 55 -24.48 51.35 -42.86
CA LYS A 55 -23.28 51.93 -43.48
C LYS A 55 -22.22 50.86 -43.76
N SER A 56 -21.91 50.74 -45.05
CA SER A 56 -20.77 50.04 -45.63
C SER A 56 -19.47 50.37 -44.89
N LEU A 57 -18.73 49.36 -44.44
CA LEU A 57 -17.36 49.49 -43.96
C LEU A 57 -16.41 48.95 -45.05
N SER A 58 -15.76 49.90 -45.69
CA SER A 58 -14.64 49.74 -46.61
C SER A 58 -13.47 48.98 -45.97
N MET A 59 -12.84 48.10 -46.75
CA MET A 59 -11.57 47.45 -46.42
C MET A 59 -10.52 48.48 -46.00
N ILE A 60 -10.05 48.39 -44.75
CA ILE A 60 -8.82 49.03 -44.31
C ILE A 60 -7.69 48.08 -44.71
N GLN A 61 -6.91 48.47 -45.72
CA GLN A 61 -5.64 47.82 -46.05
C GLN A 61 -4.65 48.05 -44.90
N LEU A 62 -4.24 46.98 -44.23
CA LEU A 62 -3.11 46.98 -43.30
C LEU A 62 -1.81 46.86 -44.09
N LYS A 63 -0.85 47.75 -43.79
CA LYS A 63 0.50 47.77 -44.40
C LYS A 63 1.28 46.48 -44.06
N PRO A 64 2.14 45.99 -44.97
CA PRO A 64 2.94 44.79 -44.72
C PRO A 64 4.32 45.18 -44.16
N GLU A 65 4.46 45.32 -42.85
CA GLU A 65 5.78 45.51 -42.23
C GLU A 65 5.92 44.62 -40.98
N LEU A 66 7.04 43.87 -40.96
CA LEU A 66 7.62 43.09 -39.87
C LEU A 66 6.99 41.72 -39.54
N LYS A 67 7.29 40.73 -40.39
CA LYS A 67 7.50 39.34 -39.92
C LYS A 67 8.79 39.30 -39.11
N GLN A 68 8.69 39.48 -37.80
CA GLN A 68 9.68 38.91 -36.88
C GLN A 68 9.03 37.69 -36.26
N GLN A 69 9.44 36.49 -36.71
CA GLN A 69 9.20 35.28 -35.95
C GLN A 69 9.95 35.44 -34.63
N VAL A 70 9.23 35.83 -33.58
CA VAL A 70 9.73 35.62 -32.22
C VAL A 70 9.54 34.14 -31.96
N SER A 71 10.57 33.34 -32.26
CA SER A 71 10.72 32.04 -31.62
C SER A 71 10.93 32.33 -30.14
N VAL A 72 9.86 32.24 -29.36
CA VAL A 72 10.01 32.09 -27.92
C VAL A 72 10.53 30.67 -27.74
N GLU A 73 11.86 30.52 -27.69
CA GLU A 73 12.43 29.38 -26.97
C GLU A 73 11.92 29.52 -25.54
N MET A 74 10.90 28.75 -25.21
CA MET A 74 10.66 28.45 -23.80
C MET A 74 11.92 27.72 -23.36
N GLU A 75 12.78 28.42 -22.63
CA GLU A 75 13.85 27.79 -21.87
C GLU A 75 13.16 26.78 -20.96
N GLN A 76 13.17 25.51 -21.38
CA GLN A 76 12.67 24.40 -20.58
C GLN A 76 13.62 24.32 -19.40
N THR A 77 13.26 24.98 -18.30
CA THR A 77 13.94 24.76 -17.03
C THR A 77 13.82 23.26 -16.77
N PRO A 78 14.94 22.51 -16.70
CA PRO A 78 14.88 21.10 -16.36
C PRO A 78 14.08 20.96 -15.08
N TYR A 79 13.13 20.03 -15.03
CA TYR A 79 12.52 19.66 -13.77
C TYR A 79 13.64 19.20 -12.83
N THR A 80 13.97 20.04 -11.86
CA THR A 80 14.78 19.65 -10.73
C THR A 80 13.80 19.08 -9.73
N PRO A 81 13.76 17.75 -9.50
CA PRO A 81 12.89 17.19 -8.48
C PRO A 81 13.14 17.92 -7.16
N ALA A 82 12.05 18.32 -6.50
CA ALA A 82 12.12 19.04 -5.21
C ALA A 82 12.82 18.23 -4.11
N PHE A 83 13.06 16.93 -4.37
CA PHE A 83 13.74 16.01 -3.51
C PHE A 83 14.54 15.01 -4.36
N GLU A 84 15.86 14.96 -4.16
CA GLU A 84 16.66 13.83 -4.63
C GLU A 84 16.29 12.65 -3.73
N GLN A 85 15.80 11.55 -4.31
CA GLN A 85 15.53 10.33 -3.57
C GLN A 85 16.82 9.95 -2.85
N LEU A 86 16.85 10.01 -1.51
CA LEU A 86 18.08 9.68 -0.79
C LEU A 86 18.50 8.29 -1.22
N ARG A 87 19.75 8.18 -1.68
CA ARG A 87 20.33 6.92 -2.12
C ARG A 87 20.08 5.88 -1.05
N MET A 88 19.14 4.98 -1.33
CA MET A 88 18.74 3.99 -0.35
C MET A 88 19.92 3.03 -0.17
N PRO A 89 20.35 2.74 1.06
CA PRO A 89 21.41 1.77 1.25
C PRO A 89 20.98 0.44 0.62
N GLY A 90 21.72 0.01 -0.40
CA GLY A 90 21.59 -1.29 -1.06
C GLY A 90 21.66 -2.45 -0.09
N ALA A 91 21.57 -3.67 -0.62
CA ALA A 91 22.01 -4.85 0.13
C ALA A 91 23.42 -4.57 0.66
N GLY A 92 23.55 -4.27 1.96
CA GLY A 92 24.86 -4.10 2.57
C GLY A 92 25.65 -5.35 2.23
N SER A 93 26.80 -5.20 1.56
CA SER A 93 27.64 -6.29 1.07
C SER A 93 28.32 -7.09 2.19
N GLY A 94 27.84 -6.95 3.44
CA GLY A 94 28.30 -7.71 4.57
C GLY A 94 27.86 -9.16 4.43
N ALA A 95 28.78 -10.09 4.64
CA ALA A 95 28.43 -11.50 4.78
C ALA A 95 27.38 -11.65 5.89
N ALA A 96 26.35 -12.47 5.63
CA ALA A 96 25.34 -12.79 6.63
C ALA A 96 26.01 -13.25 7.94
N SER A 97 25.55 -12.71 9.07
CA SER A 97 26.14 -12.98 10.38
C SER A 97 25.06 -13.12 11.45
N GLY A 98 25.32 -13.97 12.45
CA GLY A 98 24.38 -14.22 13.53
C GLY A 98 23.05 -14.82 13.05
N CYS A 99 23.10 -15.70 12.05
CA CYS A 99 21.92 -16.30 11.45
C CYS A 99 21.09 -17.09 12.48
N PRO A 100 19.82 -16.72 12.72
CA PRO A 100 18.98 -17.42 13.70
C PRO A 100 18.94 -18.93 13.43
N HIS A 101 18.70 -19.33 12.18
CA HIS A 101 18.62 -20.74 11.77
C HIS A 101 19.91 -21.55 11.95
N GLN A 102 21.04 -20.91 12.27
CA GLN A 102 22.34 -21.55 12.53
C GLN A 102 22.74 -21.53 14.00
N ALA A 103 21.95 -20.89 14.87
CA ALA A 103 22.28 -20.76 16.27
C ALA A 103 22.29 -22.13 16.97
N GLU A 104 23.36 -22.41 17.72
CA GLU A 104 23.57 -23.70 18.40
C GLU A 104 22.46 -24.05 19.42
N GLN A 105 21.78 -23.01 19.92
CA GLN A 105 20.68 -23.11 20.89
C GLN A 105 19.36 -23.58 20.26
N ILE A 106 19.23 -23.54 18.92
CA ILE A 106 18.08 -24.09 18.19
C ILE A 106 18.41 -25.55 17.90
N ALA A 107 17.80 -26.46 18.65
CA ALA A 107 18.35 -27.79 18.84
C ALA A 107 18.44 -28.63 17.55
N GLY A 108 19.69 -28.81 17.13
CA GLY A 108 20.24 -29.97 16.41
C GLY A 108 21.70 -30.30 16.82
N ARG A 109 22.29 -29.57 17.79
CA ARG A 109 23.69 -29.77 18.24
C ARG A 109 23.93 -29.70 19.76
N ALA A 110 22.97 -29.32 20.60
CA ALA A 110 23.17 -29.26 22.04
C ALA A 110 22.92 -30.63 22.73
N ARG A 111 23.94 -31.20 23.36
CA ARG A 111 23.79 -32.30 24.33
C ARG A 111 23.16 -31.73 25.61
N GLY A 112 21.83 -31.73 25.68
CA GLY A 112 21.06 -31.42 26.89
C GLY A 112 20.38 -30.04 26.87
N GLY A 113 19.22 -29.96 26.23
CA GLY A 113 18.35 -28.76 26.23
C GLY A 113 17.03 -29.03 25.50
N VAL A 114 15.94 -28.44 25.98
CA VAL A 114 14.51 -28.76 25.73
C VAL A 114 13.98 -28.23 24.37
N GLY A 115 14.77 -28.32 23.30
CA GLY A 115 14.37 -27.96 21.93
C GLY A 115 14.53 -29.13 20.97
N GLY A 116 13.82 -29.13 19.84
CA GLY A 116 13.90 -30.21 18.85
C GLY A 116 13.73 -29.74 17.41
N ILE A 117 14.20 -30.55 16.47
CA ILE A 117 13.86 -30.44 15.05
C ILE A 117 12.38 -30.82 14.92
N VAL A 118 11.57 -29.93 14.37
CA VAL A 118 10.16 -30.22 14.14
C VAL A 118 10.04 -31.02 12.86
N LYS A 119 9.91 -32.34 12.99
CA LYS A 119 9.56 -33.21 11.86
C LYS A 119 8.09 -33.02 11.54
N VAL A 120 7.82 -32.47 10.37
CA VAL A 120 6.46 -32.15 9.96
C VAL A 120 5.77 -33.38 9.38
N ALA A 121 4.62 -33.75 9.95
CA ALA A 121 3.69 -34.71 9.38
C ALA A 121 2.45 -33.98 8.85
N LEU A 122 1.71 -34.60 7.93
CA LEU A 122 0.46 -34.06 7.40
C LEU A 122 -0.51 -33.74 8.55
N GLY A 123 -1.02 -32.51 8.60
CA GLY A 123 -1.96 -32.05 9.63
C GLY A 123 -1.60 -30.69 10.22
N ASN A 124 -1.97 -30.45 11.47
CA ASN A 124 -1.66 -29.20 12.18
C ASN A 124 -0.30 -29.31 12.87
N LEU A 125 0.52 -28.28 12.75
CA LEU A 125 1.79 -28.17 13.44
C LEU A 125 1.66 -27.19 14.61
N VAL A 126 2.14 -27.59 15.78
CA VAL A 126 2.23 -26.71 16.96
C VAL A 126 3.67 -26.75 17.46
N ALA A 127 4.35 -25.61 17.48
CA ALA A 127 5.62 -25.46 18.17
C ALA A 127 5.33 -25.28 19.68
N PRO A 128 5.65 -26.26 20.54
CA PRO A 128 5.17 -26.25 21.92
C PRO A 128 5.92 -25.24 22.80
N LYS A 129 5.21 -24.71 23.79
CA LYS A 129 5.70 -23.72 24.75
C LYS A 129 7.07 -24.08 25.35
N GLY A 130 7.94 -23.08 25.49
CA GLY A 130 9.18 -23.16 26.26
C GLY A 130 10.38 -23.76 25.52
N GLY A 131 10.25 -24.00 24.21
CA GLY A 131 11.35 -24.46 23.36
C GLY A 131 11.62 -23.52 22.19
N SER A 132 12.81 -23.66 21.61
CA SER A 132 13.18 -23.07 20.32
C SER A 132 13.32 -24.20 19.29
N TYR A 133 12.69 -24.02 18.13
CA TYR A 133 12.48 -25.05 17.12
C TYR A 133 12.96 -24.57 15.75
N LEU A 134 13.57 -25.47 15.00
CA LEU A 134 13.93 -25.22 13.59
C LEU A 134 12.93 -25.91 12.67
N LEU A 135 12.37 -25.15 11.74
CA LEU A 135 11.65 -25.64 10.58
C LEU A 135 12.58 -25.57 9.36
N SER A 136 13.15 -26.70 8.98
CA SER A 136 14.13 -26.82 7.89
C SER A 136 13.60 -27.47 6.62
N ASP A 137 12.40 -28.03 6.67
CA ASP A 137 11.80 -28.78 5.57
C ASP A 137 10.50 -28.10 5.11
N SER A 138 10.30 -28.09 3.79
CA SER A 138 9.02 -27.70 3.16
C SER A 138 7.89 -28.63 3.60
N ALA A 139 6.68 -28.09 3.72
CA ALA A 139 5.55 -28.86 4.22
C ALA A 139 4.17 -28.38 3.75
N ASN A 140 3.24 -29.33 3.65
CA ASN A 140 1.81 -29.07 3.48
C ASN A 140 1.09 -29.35 4.81
N LEU A 141 0.53 -28.31 5.42
CA LEU A 141 -0.08 -28.31 6.74
C LEU A 141 -1.55 -27.88 6.67
N GLY A 142 -2.34 -28.24 7.67
CA GLY A 142 -3.63 -27.60 7.92
C GLY A 142 -3.42 -26.21 8.49
N SER A 143 -2.72 -26.13 9.63
CA SER A 143 -2.32 -24.88 10.26
C SER A 143 -0.95 -25.00 10.94
N LEU A 144 -0.35 -23.85 11.24
CA LEU A 144 0.86 -23.74 12.04
C LEU A 144 0.60 -22.81 13.22
N THR A 145 0.84 -23.28 14.44
CA THR A 145 0.78 -22.47 15.66
C THR A 145 2.13 -22.41 16.34
N VAL A 146 2.62 -21.21 16.65
CA VAL A 146 3.74 -21.00 17.56
C VAL A 146 3.17 -20.65 18.92
N ALA A 147 3.25 -21.58 19.88
CA ALA A 147 2.62 -21.41 21.18
C ALA A 147 3.26 -20.30 22.01
N SER A 148 2.54 -19.75 22.99
CA SER A 148 3.06 -18.73 23.91
C SER A 148 4.39 -19.17 24.54
N GLY A 149 5.43 -18.34 24.41
CA GLY A 149 6.78 -18.61 24.92
C GLY A 149 7.57 -19.68 24.13
N ALA A 150 7.08 -20.12 22.98
CA ALA A 150 7.84 -20.91 22.02
C ALA A 150 8.50 -19.99 20.98
N GLU A 151 9.63 -20.43 20.44
CA GLU A 151 10.27 -19.81 19.28
C GLU A 151 10.32 -20.80 18.12
N LEU A 152 9.80 -20.40 16.97
CA LEU A 152 9.96 -21.12 15.72
C LEU A 152 10.84 -20.31 14.78
N VAL A 153 11.94 -20.92 14.35
CA VAL A 153 12.87 -20.34 13.38
C VAL A 153 12.77 -21.13 12.09
N VAL A 154 12.58 -20.42 10.98
CA VAL A 154 12.47 -21.01 9.64
C VAL A 154 13.83 -20.91 8.94
N ALA A 155 14.27 -22.02 8.34
CA ALA A 155 15.47 -22.08 7.53
C ALA A 155 15.24 -21.45 6.13
N PRO A 156 16.30 -21.07 5.39
CA PRO A 156 16.15 -20.69 3.98
C PRO A 156 15.65 -21.86 3.13
N ASN A 157 15.12 -21.56 1.93
CA ASN A 157 14.64 -22.56 0.96
C ASN A 157 13.51 -23.46 1.48
N VAL A 158 12.57 -22.88 2.25
CA VAL A 158 11.43 -23.60 2.83
C VAL A 158 10.13 -23.11 2.19
N ASP A 159 9.36 -24.05 1.64
CA ASP A 159 8.04 -23.80 1.09
C ASP A 159 6.96 -24.40 2.02
N LEU A 160 6.09 -23.55 2.53
CA LEU A 160 4.98 -23.94 3.38
C LEU A 160 3.67 -23.70 2.66
N SER A 161 2.79 -24.70 2.65
CA SER A 161 1.41 -24.58 2.20
C SER A 161 0.50 -24.87 3.39
N LEU A 162 -0.34 -23.92 3.79
CA LEU A 162 -1.16 -24.04 4.99
C LEU A 162 -2.36 -23.10 4.96
N ARG A 163 -3.41 -23.38 5.72
CA ARG A 163 -4.52 -22.43 5.84
C ARG A 163 -4.12 -21.22 6.67
N ALA A 164 -3.61 -21.44 7.88
CA ALA A 164 -3.36 -20.36 8.82
C ALA A 164 -2.09 -20.54 9.64
N LEU A 165 -1.37 -19.44 9.83
CA LEU A 165 -0.22 -19.32 10.72
C LEU A 165 -0.61 -18.43 11.89
N TYR A 166 -0.52 -18.95 13.11
CA TYR A 166 -0.80 -18.18 14.31
C TYR A 166 0.42 -18.15 15.22
N VAL A 167 0.91 -16.95 15.52
CA VAL A 167 1.89 -16.72 16.58
C VAL A 167 1.10 -16.30 17.81
N GLU A 168 1.02 -17.18 18.80
CA GLU A 168 0.31 -16.88 20.04
C GLU A 168 0.95 -15.68 20.76
N GLY A 169 0.10 -14.91 21.42
CA GLY A 169 0.54 -13.83 22.29
C GLY A 169 1.41 -14.31 23.47
N LEU A 170 1.83 -13.38 24.32
CA LEU A 170 2.63 -13.67 25.52
C LEU A 170 3.93 -14.43 25.21
N GLY A 171 4.69 -13.95 24.22
CA GLY A 171 6.05 -14.41 23.92
C GLY A 171 6.18 -15.53 22.88
N GLY A 172 5.12 -15.90 22.16
CA GLY A 172 5.28 -16.70 20.94
C GLY A 172 6.12 -15.93 19.93
N THR A 173 7.10 -16.59 19.31
CA THR A 173 8.09 -15.93 18.44
C THR A 173 8.26 -16.68 17.12
N LEU A 174 8.02 -16.01 15.99
CA LEU A 174 8.34 -16.53 14.66
C LEU A 174 9.48 -15.73 14.04
N ARG A 175 10.58 -16.39 13.66
CA ARG A 175 11.73 -15.78 12.98
C ARG A 175 11.97 -16.40 11.61
N MET A 176 11.99 -15.57 10.59
CA MET A 176 12.46 -15.87 9.25
C MET A 176 13.60 -14.91 8.92
N GLY A 177 14.81 -15.22 9.38
CA GLY A 177 15.98 -14.36 9.24
C GLY A 177 16.10 -13.28 10.32
N SER A 178 17.05 -12.38 10.11
CA SER A 178 17.30 -11.20 10.94
C SER A 178 17.85 -10.06 10.09
N ALA A 179 17.94 -8.84 10.65
CA ALA A 179 18.53 -7.70 9.96
C ALA A 179 19.98 -7.94 9.49
N THR A 180 20.74 -8.81 10.16
CA THR A 180 22.13 -9.17 9.82
C THR A 180 22.27 -10.51 9.09
N CYS A 181 21.19 -11.29 9.01
CA CYS A 181 21.13 -12.53 8.25
C CYS A 181 19.76 -12.66 7.57
N PRO A 182 19.53 -11.89 6.49
CA PRO A 182 18.33 -12.03 5.69
C PRO A 182 18.27 -13.39 4.99
N LEU A 183 17.07 -13.93 4.78
CA LEU A 183 16.85 -15.20 4.09
C LEU A 183 16.45 -15.01 2.62
N SER A 184 16.57 -16.10 1.87
CA SER A 184 15.99 -16.25 0.55
C SER A 184 15.35 -17.63 0.39
N GLY A 185 14.46 -17.74 -0.61
CA GLY A 185 13.82 -19.00 -0.99
C GLY A 185 12.72 -19.45 -0.03
N VAL A 186 12.13 -18.55 0.76
CA VAL A 186 11.02 -18.91 1.66
C VAL A 186 9.69 -18.52 1.02
N THR A 187 8.78 -19.48 0.86
CA THR A 187 7.43 -19.23 0.36
C THR A 187 6.40 -19.74 1.37
N VAL A 188 5.42 -18.92 1.71
CA VAL A 188 4.24 -19.32 2.49
C VAL A 188 2.99 -19.12 1.65
N THR A 189 2.36 -20.21 1.25
CA THR A 189 1.11 -20.22 0.49
C THR A 189 -0.07 -20.50 1.41
N PHE A 190 -0.96 -19.52 1.54
CA PHE A 190 -2.21 -19.64 2.29
C PHE A 190 -3.28 -20.32 1.45
N THR A 191 -3.71 -21.51 1.88
CA THR A 191 -4.65 -22.36 1.15
C THR A 191 -6.04 -22.40 1.77
N GLY A 192 -7.02 -22.76 0.93
CA GLY A 192 -8.36 -23.09 1.35
C GLY A 192 -9.40 -22.02 1.00
N ALA A 193 -10.66 -22.41 1.16
CA ALA A 193 -11.80 -21.59 0.80
C ALA A 193 -11.93 -20.36 1.71
N GLY A 194 -12.49 -19.28 1.15
CA GLY A 194 -12.82 -18.09 1.92
C GLY A 194 -14.00 -18.29 2.86
N ASP A 195 -14.05 -17.46 3.89
CA ASP A 195 -14.97 -17.56 5.03
C ASP A 195 -16.41 -17.15 4.68
N LYS A 196 -16.71 -16.95 3.37
CA LYS A 196 -17.97 -16.37 2.87
C LYS A 196 -18.37 -15.06 3.59
N GLY A 197 -17.38 -14.23 3.93
CA GLY A 197 -17.60 -12.97 4.65
C GLY A 197 -17.87 -13.10 6.15
N ALA A 198 -17.82 -14.31 6.72
CA ALA A 198 -17.84 -14.49 8.16
C ALA A 198 -16.49 -14.01 8.73
N ARG A 199 -16.50 -12.90 9.46
CA ARG A 199 -15.31 -12.43 10.19
C ARG A 199 -15.03 -13.40 11.34
N SER A 200 -14.26 -14.47 11.09
CA SER A 200 -13.85 -15.36 12.18
C SER A 200 -12.90 -14.63 13.12
N SER A 201 -13.18 -14.70 14.40
CA SER A 201 -12.28 -14.25 15.46
C SER A 201 -11.21 -15.30 15.78
N ASN A 202 -11.34 -16.53 15.26
CA ASN A 202 -10.34 -17.58 15.42
C ASN A 202 -9.23 -17.40 14.38
N PRO A 203 -7.98 -17.08 14.78
CA PRO A 203 -6.88 -16.88 13.84
C PRO A 203 -6.67 -18.04 12.86
N LEU A 204 -6.92 -19.26 13.31
CA LEU A 204 -6.72 -20.49 12.53
C LEU A 204 -7.72 -20.67 11.39
N GLU A 205 -8.80 -19.89 11.36
CA GLU A 205 -9.82 -19.96 10.33
C GLU A 205 -9.67 -18.89 9.24
N THR A 206 -8.80 -17.90 9.43
CA THR A 206 -8.84 -16.64 8.66
C THR A 206 -8.07 -16.63 7.35
N LYS A 207 -7.44 -17.75 6.94
CA LYS A 207 -6.55 -17.85 5.76
C LYS A 207 -5.44 -16.77 5.78
N GLY A 208 -4.48 -16.88 6.70
CA GLY A 208 -3.44 -15.87 6.83
C GLY A 208 -2.51 -16.06 8.02
N LEU A 209 -1.67 -15.05 8.24
CA LEU A 209 -0.78 -14.94 9.39
C LEU A 209 -1.36 -13.96 10.41
N VAL A 210 -1.48 -14.40 11.65
CA VAL A 210 -1.87 -13.54 12.78
C VAL A 210 -0.81 -13.62 13.87
N VAL A 211 -0.38 -12.46 14.36
CA VAL A 211 0.47 -12.32 15.55
C VAL A 211 -0.39 -11.79 16.68
N GLY A 212 -0.60 -12.61 17.70
CA GLY A 212 -1.38 -12.28 18.88
C GLY A 212 -0.69 -11.26 19.78
N ASP A 213 -1.46 -10.70 20.71
CA ASP A 213 -1.04 -9.68 21.66
C ASP A 213 0.20 -10.11 22.49
N GLY A 214 1.32 -9.40 22.31
CA GLY A 214 2.60 -9.71 22.95
C GLY A 214 3.42 -10.81 22.26
N GLY A 215 3.06 -11.21 21.03
CA GLY A 215 3.86 -12.06 20.17
C GLY A 215 4.97 -11.28 19.43
N LEU A 216 5.98 -12.00 18.95
CA LEU A 216 7.09 -11.43 18.16
C LEU A 216 7.12 -12.07 16.77
N LEU A 217 7.17 -11.23 15.75
CA LEU A 217 7.40 -11.63 14.37
C LEU A 217 8.56 -10.87 13.78
N GLU A 218 9.52 -11.63 13.26
CA GLU A 218 10.66 -11.10 12.52
C GLU A 218 10.79 -11.82 11.19
N VAL A 219 10.68 -11.07 10.10
CA VAL A 219 10.82 -11.59 8.74
C VAL A 219 11.74 -10.66 7.99
N PHE A 220 12.92 -11.15 7.62
CA PHE A 220 13.94 -10.39 6.92
C PHE A 220 14.37 -11.17 5.68
N GLY A 221 13.88 -10.73 4.53
CA GLY A 221 14.37 -11.16 3.23
C GLY A 221 15.59 -10.34 2.79
N VAL A 222 16.34 -10.87 1.82
CA VAL A 222 17.31 -10.09 1.04
C VAL A 222 16.62 -8.84 0.49
N ARG A 223 17.25 -7.70 0.72
CA ARG A 223 16.79 -6.37 0.28
C ARG A 223 17.56 -5.96 -0.97
N TYR A 224 16.91 -5.16 -1.79
CA TYR A 224 17.46 -4.58 -3.02
C TYR A 224 17.14 -3.09 -3.00
N ALA A 225 18.05 -2.26 -3.49
CA ALA A 225 17.87 -0.83 -3.48
C ALA A 225 18.27 -0.12 -4.78
N PRO A 226 17.59 1.00 -5.09
CA PRO A 226 16.31 1.38 -4.50
C PRO A 226 15.20 0.38 -4.87
N THR A 227 14.12 0.29 -4.08
CA THR A 227 13.00 -0.62 -4.41
C THR A 227 12.19 -0.14 -5.62
N TRP A 228 12.32 1.12 -5.97
CA TRP A 228 11.86 1.74 -7.21
C TRP A 228 12.71 2.98 -7.50
N THR A 229 12.80 3.34 -8.78
CA THR A 229 13.47 4.53 -9.30
C THR A 229 12.63 5.07 -10.46
N ARG A 230 13.18 5.98 -11.26
CA ARG A 230 12.56 6.49 -12.48
C ARG A 230 13.44 6.24 -13.69
N LEU A 231 12.85 6.33 -14.87
CA LEU A 231 13.61 6.45 -16.10
C LEU A 231 14.48 7.70 -16.07
N SER A 232 15.67 7.67 -16.66
CA SER A 232 16.49 8.86 -16.95
C SER A 232 16.34 9.36 -18.38
N ALA A 233 15.64 8.61 -19.24
CA ALA A 233 15.28 8.98 -20.61
C ALA A 233 14.00 8.24 -21.05
N GLN A 234 13.31 8.79 -22.05
CA GLN A 234 12.18 8.13 -22.72
C GLN A 234 12.51 6.68 -23.10
N ALA A 235 11.63 5.74 -22.74
CA ALA A 235 11.71 4.36 -23.20
C ALA A 235 10.64 4.14 -24.27
N GLN A 236 11.05 3.85 -25.50
CA GLN A 236 10.12 3.63 -26.62
C GLN A 236 9.60 2.19 -26.63
N ALA A 237 8.38 2.02 -27.15
CA ALA A 237 7.86 0.72 -27.55
C ALA A 237 8.88 0.02 -28.48
N GLY A 238 9.13 -1.26 -28.22
CA GLY A 238 10.15 -2.06 -28.87
C GLY A 238 11.54 -2.00 -28.22
N SER A 239 11.76 -1.16 -27.19
CA SER A 239 13.02 -1.15 -26.44
C SER A 239 13.10 -2.33 -25.46
N SER A 240 14.28 -2.94 -25.37
CA SER A 240 14.63 -3.93 -24.33
C SER A 240 15.66 -3.40 -23.33
N THR A 241 15.99 -2.11 -23.38
CA THR A 241 16.93 -1.48 -22.46
C THR A 241 16.27 -0.26 -21.83
N LEU A 242 16.40 -0.13 -20.51
CA LEU A 242 15.93 1.02 -19.76
C LEU A 242 17.14 1.82 -19.27
N GLN A 243 17.05 3.15 -19.36
CA GLN A 243 17.97 4.04 -18.66
C GLN A 243 17.31 4.49 -17.37
N LEU A 244 17.95 4.26 -16.23
CA LEU A 244 17.41 4.59 -14.91
C LEU A 244 18.13 5.80 -14.32
N MET A 245 17.45 6.54 -13.43
CA MET A 245 18.05 7.65 -12.69
C MET A 245 19.06 7.17 -11.65
N ASP A 246 18.70 6.10 -10.92
CA ASP A 246 19.54 5.53 -9.88
C ASP A 246 20.28 4.28 -10.35
N GLU A 247 21.44 4.03 -9.75
CA GLU A 247 22.06 2.72 -9.79
C GLU A 247 21.22 1.72 -8.97
N VAL A 248 21.00 0.54 -9.54
CA VAL A 248 20.22 -0.53 -8.90
C VAL A 248 21.09 -1.77 -8.66
N ASP A 249 20.82 -2.49 -7.58
CA ASP A 249 21.40 -3.82 -7.29
C ASP A 249 20.46 -4.98 -7.68
N TRP A 250 19.46 -4.70 -8.51
CA TRP A 250 18.48 -5.68 -8.98
C TRP A 250 19.15 -6.81 -9.77
N GLN A 251 18.60 -8.01 -9.65
CA GLN A 251 19.19 -9.25 -10.14
C GLN A 251 18.43 -9.80 -11.35
N VAL A 252 19.17 -10.48 -12.22
CA VAL A 252 18.59 -11.29 -13.31
C VAL A 252 17.57 -12.27 -12.74
N GLY A 253 16.43 -12.41 -13.41
CA GLY A 253 15.31 -13.23 -12.93
C GLY A 253 14.26 -12.47 -12.12
N GLN A 254 14.57 -11.25 -11.69
CA GLN A 254 13.63 -10.45 -10.92
C GLN A 254 12.63 -9.72 -11.81
N GLN A 255 11.39 -9.64 -11.33
CA GLN A 255 10.33 -8.90 -11.99
C GLN A 255 10.35 -7.43 -11.56
N ILE A 256 10.31 -6.56 -12.55
CA ILE A 256 10.08 -5.12 -12.42
C ILE A 256 8.76 -4.76 -13.09
N VAL A 257 8.24 -3.58 -12.75
CA VAL A 257 7.16 -2.94 -13.50
C VAL A 257 7.60 -1.57 -13.97
N VAL A 258 7.35 -1.27 -15.25
CA VAL A 258 7.45 0.07 -15.82
C VAL A 258 6.05 0.69 -15.77
N ILE A 259 5.90 1.78 -15.02
CA ILE A 259 4.59 2.40 -14.76
C ILE A 259 4.11 3.15 -15.99
N THR A 260 2.80 3.08 -16.25
CA THR A 260 2.18 3.79 -17.36
C THR A 260 2.35 5.30 -17.23
N THR A 261 2.57 5.96 -18.37
CA THR A 261 2.51 7.43 -18.49
C THR A 261 1.29 7.88 -19.30
N ALA A 262 0.37 6.96 -19.57
CA ALA A 262 -0.91 7.28 -20.17
C ALA A 262 -1.81 7.96 -19.13
N TRP A 263 -2.77 8.75 -19.62
CA TRP A 263 -3.74 9.41 -18.76
C TRP A 263 -4.73 8.43 -18.10
N THR A 264 -4.90 7.23 -18.66
CA THR A 264 -5.82 6.19 -18.18
C THR A 264 -5.01 5.03 -17.61
N ASP A 265 -5.33 4.63 -16.37
CA ASP A 265 -4.75 3.48 -15.65
C ASP A 265 -5.88 2.68 -14.99
N ASP A 266 -6.77 2.14 -15.84
CA ASP A 266 -7.95 1.39 -15.43
C ASP A 266 -7.70 -0.13 -15.51
N PRO A 267 -8.54 -0.97 -14.86
CA PRO A 267 -8.36 -2.42 -14.88
C PRO A 267 -8.27 -3.03 -16.29
N ASP A 268 -9.05 -2.47 -17.23
CA ASP A 268 -9.17 -2.95 -18.61
C ASP A 268 -8.37 -2.11 -19.63
N ASP A 269 -7.86 -0.94 -19.23
CA ASP A 269 -7.13 -0.01 -20.09
C ASP A 269 -5.98 0.63 -19.32
N HIS A 270 -4.81 -0.04 -19.35
CA HIS A 270 -3.57 0.45 -18.76
C HIS A 270 -2.38 0.07 -19.63
N GLN A 271 -1.27 0.82 -19.48
CA GLN A 271 -0.01 0.53 -20.19
C GLN A 271 1.14 0.17 -19.24
N ASN A 272 0.85 -0.25 -18.01
CA ASN A 272 1.88 -0.79 -17.11
C ASN A 272 2.44 -2.10 -17.65
N GLU A 273 3.76 -2.25 -17.62
CA GLU A 273 4.44 -3.40 -18.20
C GLU A 273 5.31 -4.12 -17.16
N VAL A 274 4.94 -5.35 -16.80
CA VAL A 274 5.76 -6.20 -15.94
C VAL A 274 6.76 -6.95 -16.81
N ARG A 275 8.04 -6.91 -16.42
CA ARG A 275 9.16 -7.51 -17.15
C ARG A 275 10.13 -8.19 -16.21
N GLU A 276 10.87 -9.17 -16.71
CA GLU A 276 11.94 -9.81 -15.98
C GLU A 276 13.28 -9.20 -16.39
N ILE A 277 14.19 -8.99 -15.43
CA ILE A 277 15.54 -8.51 -15.72
C ILE A 277 16.35 -9.66 -16.35
N THR A 278 16.93 -9.40 -17.51
CA THR A 278 17.84 -10.31 -18.21
C THR A 278 19.16 -9.60 -18.45
N ALA A 279 20.21 -9.93 -17.70
CA ALA A 279 21.46 -9.15 -17.72
C ALA A 279 21.19 -7.64 -17.52
N VAL A 280 21.68 -6.77 -18.41
CA VAL A 280 21.46 -5.31 -18.39
C VAL A 280 20.20 -4.92 -19.20
N THR A 281 19.36 -5.88 -19.57
CA THR A 281 18.16 -5.70 -20.41
C THR A 281 16.92 -6.30 -19.72
N ILE A 282 15.76 -6.17 -20.37
CA ILE A 282 14.50 -6.80 -19.96
C ILE A 282 14.13 -7.97 -20.88
N SER A 283 13.36 -8.92 -20.35
CA SER A 283 13.01 -10.20 -20.98
C SER A 283 12.27 -10.08 -22.31
N GLU A 284 11.47 -9.04 -22.47
CA GLU A 284 10.69 -8.75 -23.67
C GLU A 284 10.70 -7.25 -23.94
N PRO A 285 10.76 -6.82 -25.22
CA PRO A 285 10.59 -5.42 -25.57
C PRO A 285 9.31 -4.80 -24.96
N LEU A 286 9.36 -3.51 -24.64
CA LEU A 286 8.17 -2.75 -24.23
C LEU A 286 7.13 -2.73 -25.35
N GLN A 287 5.86 -2.79 -24.98
CA GLN A 287 4.74 -2.68 -25.91
C GLN A 287 4.28 -1.23 -26.05
N HIS A 288 4.58 -0.38 -25.07
CA HIS A 288 4.17 1.01 -25.00
C HIS A 288 5.36 1.96 -24.82
N ASP A 289 5.15 3.21 -25.20
CA ASP A 289 6.08 4.29 -24.89
C ASP A 289 5.90 4.69 -23.42
N HIS A 290 7.00 4.81 -22.69
CA HIS A 290 7.02 5.33 -21.33
C HIS A 290 7.79 6.64 -21.28
N TYR A 291 7.11 7.67 -20.78
CA TYR A 291 7.61 9.04 -20.82
C TYR A 291 8.81 9.25 -19.89
N GLY A 292 9.84 9.93 -20.40
CA GLY A 292 11.04 10.27 -19.63
C GLY A 292 11.66 11.56 -20.16
N GLY A 293 11.05 12.68 -19.80
CA GLY A 293 11.40 14.00 -20.33
C GLY A 293 11.33 15.13 -19.29
N PRO A 294 11.40 16.40 -19.73
CA PRO A 294 11.54 17.54 -18.85
C PRO A 294 10.43 17.71 -17.80
N GLU A 295 9.23 17.19 -18.05
CA GLU A 295 8.07 17.36 -17.18
C GLU A 295 8.01 16.33 -16.05
N TYR A 296 8.26 15.05 -16.36
CA TYR A 296 8.27 13.92 -15.42
C TYR A 296 8.92 12.70 -16.07
N PHE A 297 9.21 11.68 -15.25
CA PHE A 297 9.80 10.43 -15.69
C PHE A 297 9.02 9.26 -15.12
N ALA A 298 8.73 8.26 -15.95
CA ALA A 298 8.03 7.06 -15.54
C ALA A 298 8.78 6.34 -14.42
N GLU A 299 8.05 5.94 -13.38
CA GLU A 299 8.58 5.09 -12.33
C GLU A 299 8.84 3.67 -12.85
N VAL A 300 9.91 3.06 -12.32
CA VAL A 300 10.27 1.66 -12.52
C VAL A 300 10.47 1.03 -11.15
N ALA A 301 9.76 -0.05 -10.87
CA ALA A 301 9.73 -0.63 -9.52
C ALA A 301 10.01 -2.12 -9.51
N LEU A 302 10.81 -2.56 -8.53
CA LEU A 302 11.09 -3.97 -8.29
C LEU A 302 9.90 -4.63 -7.58
N LEU A 303 9.33 -5.68 -8.18
CA LEU A 303 8.25 -6.48 -7.61
C LEU A 303 8.77 -7.72 -6.88
N SER A 304 9.86 -8.34 -7.35
CA SER A 304 10.41 -9.54 -6.74
C SER A 304 11.00 -9.27 -5.35
N ARG A 305 10.79 -10.22 -4.43
CA ARG A 305 11.43 -10.28 -3.12
C ARG A 305 11.84 -11.72 -2.84
N SER A 306 12.71 -11.90 -1.86
CA SER A 306 13.36 -13.18 -1.56
C SER A 306 12.55 -14.07 -0.61
N ILE A 307 11.56 -13.49 0.08
CA ILE A 307 10.54 -14.20 0.88
C ILE A 307 9.17 -13.83 0.30
N THR A 308 8.29 -14.82 0.09
CA THR A 308 6.94 -14.60 -0.44
C THR A 308 5.88 -15.14 0.51
N PHE A 309 4.88 -14.32 0.82
CA PHE A 309 3.61 -14.73 1.40
C PHE A 309 2.53 -14.58 0.33
N GLN A 310 1.74 -15.63 0.08
CA GLN A 310 0.77 -15.59 -1.00
C GLN A 310 -0.52 -16.33 -0.72
N GLY A 311 -1.61 -15.91 -1.37
CA GLY A 311 -2.81 -16.75 -1.51
C GLY A 311 -2.60 -17.83 -2.57
N ASP A 312 -3.30 -18.96 -2.41
CA ASP A 312 -3.38 -20.01 -3.43
C ASP A 312 -4.09 -19.55 -4.71
N GLU A 313 -3.99 -20.35 -5.78
CA GLU A 313 -4.59 -20.04 -7.08
C GLU A 313 -6.11 -19.84 -7.03
N ALA A 314 -6.81 -20.53 -6.12
CA ALA A 314 -8.24 -20.34 -5.91
C ALA A 314 -8.60 -18.91 -5.44
N SER A 315 -7.64 -18.14 -4.94
CA SER A 315 -7.82 -16.75 -4.54
C SER A 315 -8.20 -15.85 -5.71
N GLU A 316 -7.79 -16.17 -6.94
CA GLU A 316 -8.11 -15.40 -8.16
C GLU A 316 -9.62 -15.32 -8.40
N GLY A 317 -10.28 -16.47 -8.44
CA GLY A 317 -11.72 -16.54 -8.69
C GLY A 317 -12.57 -16.13 -7.48
N SER A 318 -12.06 -16.32 -6.27
CA SER A 318 -12.79 -16.00 -5.03
C SER A 318 -12.55 -14.60 -4.51
N ARG A 319 -11.54 -13.89 -5.02
CA ARG A 319 -11.02 -12.61 -4.48
C ARG A 319 -10.74 -12.67 -2.97
N TYR A 320 -10.30 -13.86 -2.54
CA TYR A 320 -10.09 -14.21 -1.14
C TYR A 320 -8.66 -14.74 -0.96
N GLY A 321 -7.73 -13.82 -0.80
CA GLY A 321 -6.31 -14.09 -0.61
C GLY A 321 -5.92 -14.43 0.82
N GLY A 322 -4.61 -14.58 1.03
CA GLY A 322 -4.05 -14.57 2.38
C GLY A 322 -4.15 -13.19 3.03
N HIS A 323 -4.07 -13.11 4.35
CA HIS A 323 -3.91 -11.82 5.05
C HIS A 323 -2.80 -11.87 6.09
N PHE A 324 -2.38 -10.70 6.55
CA PHE A 324 -1.36 -10.54 7.57
C PHE A 324 -1.86 -9.56 8.62
N MET A 325 -1.79 -9.91 9.90
CA MET A 325 -2.24 -9.04 11.00
C MET A 325 -1.34 -9.16 12.23
N CYS A 326 -0.85 -8.03 12.73
CA CYS A 326 -0.22 -7.91 14.04
C CYS A 326 -1.13 -7.16 15.01
N MET A 327 -1.35 -7.70 16.20
CA MET A 327 -2.36 -7.20 17.13
C MET A 327 -1.78 -6.78 18.47
N GLY A 328 -2.35 -5.74 19.08
CA GLY A 328 -2.06 -5.34 20.46
C GLY A 328 -0.57 -5.05 20.69
N SER A 329 -0.02 -5.51 21.80
CA SER A 329 1.39 -5.32 22.17
C SER A 329 2.39 -6.20 21.40
N ALA A 330 2.00 -6.77 20.25
CA ALA A 330 2.92 -7.50 19.40
C ALA A 330 4.06 -6.61 18.89
N VAL A 331 5.18 -7.22 18.52
CA VAL A 331 6.27 -6.56 17.79
C VAL A 331 6.43 -7.25 16.44
N CYS A 332 6.31 -6.47 15.36
CA CYS A 332 6.35 -7.00 14.01
C CYS A 332 7.34 -6.24 13.13
N ARG A 333 8.41 -6.92 12.72
CA ARG A 333 9.49 -6.38 11.89
C ARG A 333 9.56 -7.17 10.60
N VAL A 334 9.07 -6.58 9.52
CA VAL A 334 8.95 -7.26 8.23
C VAL A 334 9.66 -6.45 7.17
N ALA A 335 10.72 -7.03 6.60
CA ALA A 335 11.46 -6.42 5.52
C ALA A 335 11.82 -7.38 4.39
N GLY A 336 11.80 -6.88 3.16
CA GLY A 336 12.19 -7.65 1.97
C GLY A 336 11.22 -8.79 1.63
N VAL A 337 9.91 -8.56 1.81
CA VAL A 337 8.85 -9.56 1.61
C VAL A 337 7.92 -9.19 0.46
N LEU A 338 7.58 -10.17 -0.38
CA LEU A 338 6.52 -10.07 -1.37
C LEU A 338 5.22 -10.63 -0.80
N ALA A 339 4.15 -9.85 -0.85
CA ALA A 339 2.79 -10.25 -0.63
C ALA A 339 2.08 -10.36 -2.00
N TYR A 340 1.72 -11.58 -2.42
CA TYR A 340 1.09 -11.85 -3.73
C TYR A 340 -0.26 -12.55 -3.60
N ARG A 341 -1.32 -12.12 -4.30
CA ARG A 341 -2.69 -12.68 -4.11
C ARG A 341 -3.13 -12.62 -2.64
N MET A 342 -2.87 -11.47 -2.01
CA MET A 342 -3.21 -11.22 -0.61
C MET A 342 -4.43 -10.29 -0.51
N GLY A 343 -4.89 -10.02 0.72
CA GLY A 343 -6.12 -9.29 0.98
C GLY A 343 -7.38 -10.11 0.70
N GLN A 344 -8.45 -9.81 1.43
CA GLN A 344 -9.73 -10.50 1.29
C GLN A 344 -10.82 -9.48 1.00
N GLU A 345 -11.34 -9.51 -0.23
CA GLU A 345 -12.30 -8.51 -0.69
C GLU A 345 -13.49 -8.34 0.25
N ASN A 346 -13.74 -7.09 0.66
CA ASN A 346 -14.83 -6.70 1.54
C ASN A 346 -14.84 -7.41 2.91
N VAL A 347 -13.70 -7.94 3.37
CA VAL A 347 -13.55 -8.47 4.73
C VAL A 347 -12.73 -7.51 5.59
N MET A 348 -13.40 -6.87 6.55
CA MET A 348 -12.78 -5.86 7.41
C MET A 348 -11.59 -6.41 8.18
N GLY A 349 -10.46 -5.70 8.07
CA GLY A 349 -9.22 -6.02 8.78
C GLY A 349 -8.40 -7.16 8.16
N ARG A 350 -8.70 -7.62 6.94
CA ARG A 350 -8.01 -8.74 6.28
C ARG A 350 -7.25 -8.24 5.05
N TYR A 351 -6.10 -7.61 5.31
CA TYR A 351 -5.28 -6.91 4.30
C TYR A 351 -3.94 -7.61 4.09
N ALA A 352 -3.21 -7.23 3.05
CA ALA A 352 -1.90 -7.81 2.74
C ALA A 352 -0.86 -7.58 3.85
N PHE A 353 -0.85 -6.40 4.46
CA PHE A 353 -0.08 -6.05 5.66
C PHE A 353 -0.94 -5.16 6.58
N HIS A 354 -1.08 -5.55 7.85
CA HIS A 354 -1.96 -4.85 8.79
C HIS A 354 -1.38 -4.78 10.21
N PHE A 355 -1.17 -3.55 10.70
CA PHE A 355 -1.03 -3.28 12.13
C PHE A 355 -2.39 -2.93 12.72
N HIS A 356 -2.86 -3.73 13.68
CA HIS A 356 -4.21 -3.64 14.21
C HIS A 356 -4.20 -3.34 15.71
N MET A 357 -4.56 -2.10 16.06
CA MET A 357 -4.75 -1.64 17.43
C MET A 357 -3.52 -1.87 18.33
N MET A 358 -2.32 -1.55 17.82
CA MET A 358 -1.07 -1.79 18.55
C MET A 358 -0.69 -0.66 19.51
N GLY A 359 -1.43 0.46 19.51
CA GLY A 359 -1.08 1.64 20.30
C GLY A 359 0.21 2.29 19.79
N ASP A 360 1.00 2.87 20.68
CA ASP A 360 2.32 3.42 20.33
C ASP A 360 3.37 2.32 20.32
N VAL A 361 3.91 2.02 19.14
CA VAL A 361 4.93 0.96 18.97
C VAL A 361 6.36 1.47 19.13
N ALA A 362 6.57 2.76 19.46
CA ALA A 362 7.87 3.38 19.72
C ALA A 362 8.95 3.11 18.64
N GLY A 363 8.54 2.93 17.38
CA GLY A 363 9.45 2.60 16.27
C GLY A 363 9.91 1.14 16.20
N GLU A 364 9.33 0.24 16.99
CA GLU A 364 9.75 -1.17 17.05
C GLU A 364 9.08 -2.06 16.00
N SER A 365 7.96 -1.60 15.43
CA SER A 365 7.22 -2.33 14.37
C SER A 365 7.23 -1.59 13.04
N PHE A 366 7.51 -2.33 11.96
CA PHE A 366 7.65 -1.76 10.63
C PHE A 366 7.39 -2.75 9.49
N PHE A 367 6.95 -2.19 8.35
CA PHE A 367 6.93 -2.82 7.03
C PHE A 367 7.90 -2.05 6.12
N GLU A 368 9.07 -2.61 5.84
CA GLU A 368 10.10 -1.92 5.06
C GLU A 368 10.57 -2.71 3.84
N ASP A 369 10.85 -2.05 2.72
CA ASP A 369 11.42 -2.72 1.54
C ASP A 369 10.56 -3.88 0.99
N ASN A 370 9.24 -3.88 1.26
CA ASN A 370 8.32 -4.93 0.83
C ASN A 370 7.68 -4.62 -0.53
N ALA A 371 7.06 -5.62 -1.12
CA ALA A 371 6.19 -5.46 -2.27
C ALA A 371 4.82 -6.07 -1.99
N VAL A 372 3.74 -5.37 -2.33
CA VAL A 372 2.40 -5.95 -2.47
C VAL A 372 2.05 -5.94 -3.95
N ARG A 373 1.82 -7.12 -4.51
CA ARG A 373 1.43 -7.29 -5.90
C ARG A 373 0.12 -8.05 -5.97
N HIS A 374 -0.83 -7.57 -6.76
CA HIS A 374 -2.08 -8.29 -7.01
C HIS A 374 -2.83 -8.59 -5.69
N SER A 375 -3.25 -7.54 -4.99
CA SER A 375 -4.03 -7.63 -3.75
C SER A 375 -5.52 -7.41 -4.01
N PHE A 376 -6.35 -8.27 -3.44
CA PHE A 376 -7.82 -8.20 -3.57
C PHE A 376 -8.45 -7.21 -2.60
N PHE A 377 -7.77 -6.85 -1.50
CA PHE A 377 -8.28 -5.84 -0.58
C PHE A 377 -7.21 -5.26 0.31
N ARG A 378 -6.83 -4.05 -0.09
CA ARG A 378 -5.81 -3.15 0.45
C ARG A 378 -4.40 -3.74 0.51
N ALA A 379 -3.41 -2.86 0.58
CA ALA A 379 -2.02 -3.26 0.74
C ALA A 379 -1.53 -3.06 2.19
N PHE A 380 -0.97 -1.89 2.51
CA PHE A 380 -0.43 -1.56 3.82
C PHE A 380 -1.44 -0.78 4.63
N THR A 381 -1.92 -1.36 5.73
CA THR A 381 -2.91 -0.73 6.62
C THR A 381 -2.37 -0.56 8.02
N ILE A 382 -2.52 0.63 8.57
CA ILE A 382 -2.18 0.97 9.95
C ILE A 382 -3.47 1.45 10.62
N HIS A 383 -3.92 0.70 11.62
CA HIS A 383 -5.16 0.93 12.34
C HIS A 383 -4.86 1.04 13.84
N GLY A 384 -5.23 2.17 14.45
CA GLY A 384 -5.07 2.39 15.89
C GLY A 384 -3.63 2.23 16.38
N THR A 385 -2.67 2.48 15.50
CA THR A 385 -1.24 2.24 15.72
C THR A 385 -0.45 3.51 15.40
N SER A 386 0.45 3.89 16.31
CA SER A 386 1.24 5.12 16.27
C SER A 386 2.74 4.80 16.32
N SER A 387 3.56 5.70 15.80
CA SER A 387 5.04 5.57 15.78
C SER A 387 5.56 4.32 15.04
N SER A 388 4.79 3.77 14.10
CA SER A 388 5.25 2.68 13.22
C SER A 388 5.89 3.22 11.94
N ARG A 389 6.50 2.33 11.13
CA ARG A 389 7.07 2.70 9.83
C ARG A 389 6.53 1.83 8.70
N ALA A 390 6.18 2.46 7.59
CA ALA A 390 5.94 1.82 6.31
C ALA A 390 6.84 2.52 5.28
N SER A 391 7.99 1.94 4.96
CA SER A 391 9.04 2.63 4.21
C SER A 391 9.54 1.83 3.01
N ARG A 392 9.84 2.50 1.88
CA ARG A 392 10.49 1.88 0.71
C ARG A 392 9.70 0.71 0.13
N ASN A 393 8.37 0.71 0.31
CA ASN A 393 7.53 -0.37 -0.18
C ASN A 393 7.01 -0.05 -1.59
N VAL A 394 6.66 -1.10 -2.34
CA VAL A 394 5.97 -0.99 -3.63
C VAL A 394 4.60 -1.65 -3.51
N ALA A 395 3.54 -0.92 -3.84
CA ALA A 395 2.18 -1.44 -3.95
C ALA A 395 1.71 -1.33 -5.40
N TYR A 396 1.54 -2.46 -6.07
CA TYR A 396 1.15 -2.53 -7.47
C TYR A 396 -0.02 -3.50 -7.67
N ASP A 397 -1.02 -3.09 -8.45
CA ASP A 397 -2.25 -3.86 -8.69
C ASP A 397 -2.97 -4.21 -7.38
N VAL A 398 -3.58 -3.18 -6.78
CA VAL A 398 -4.22 -3.27 -5.46
C VAL A 398 -5.66 -2.80 -5.56
N SER A 399 -6.62 -3.61 -5.12
CA SER A 399 -8.00 -3.16 -4.95
C SER A 399 -8.18 -2.39 -3.62
N GLY A 400 -8.80 -1.21 -3.68
CA GLY A 400 -9.04 -0.32 -2.55
C GLY A 400 -7.92 0.70 -2.34
N SER A 401 -7.32 0.69 -1.15
CA SER A 401 -6.26 1.63 -0.76
C SER A 401 -4.89 0.94 -0.66
N ALA A 402 -3.84 1.58 -1.17
CA ALA A 402 -2.48 1.06 -1.08
C ALA A 402 -1.83 1.33 0.28
N TYR A 403 -1.83 2.57 0.76
CA TYR A 403 -1.35 2.96 2.10
C TYR A 403 -2.49 3.63 2.86
N TYR A 404 -2.98 2.98 3.91
CA TYR A 404 -4.26 3.32 4.55
C TYR A 404 -4.14 3.50 6.07
N LEU A 405 -4.53 4.68 6.57
CA LEU A 405 -4.83 4.93 7.98
C LEU A 405 -6.33 4.78 8.22
N GLU A 406 -6.72 3.90 9.14
CA GLU A 406 -8.13 3.49 9.28
C GLU A 406 -8.97 4.48 10.09
N ASP A 407 -8.50 4.94 11.25
CA ASP A 407 -9.33 5.69 12.21
C ASP A 407 -9.07 7.21 12.20
N GLY A 408 -7.88 7.64 11.78
CA GLY A 408 -7.43 9.03 11.88
C GLY A 408 -6.92 9.45 13.27
N ILE A 409 -6.84 8.52 14.22
CA ILE A 409 -6.22 8.73 15.53
C ILE A 409 -4.73 8.38 15.54
N GLU A 410 -4.24 7.73 14.48
CA GLU A 410 -2.86 7.29 14.35
C GLU A 410 -1.92 8.50 14.21
N GLU A 411 -0.86 8.56 15.00
CA GLU A 411 0.10 9.67 15.03
C GLU A 411 1.54 9.19 14.87
N ASN A 412 2.42 10.08 14.39
CA ASN A 412 3.86 9.86 14.31
C ASN A 412 4.31 8.64 13.48
N ASN A 413 3.44 8.05 12.66
CA ASN A 413 3.84 7.02 11.71
C ASN A 413 4.66 7.66 10.57
N LEU A 414 5.66 6.93 10.09
CA LEU A 414 6.47 7.31 8.95
C LEU A 414 6.03 6.53 7.71
N PHE A 415 5.67 7.25 6.66
CA PHE A 415 5.46 6.73 5.32
C PHE A 415 6.48 7.37 4.38
N ASP A 416 7.59 6.72 4.08
CA ASP A 416 8.63 7.30 3.22
C ASP A 416 9.06 6.42 2.06
N TYR A 417 9.30 7.06 0.91
CA TYR A 417 9.75 6.41 -0.33
C TYR A 417 8.90 5.23 -0.79
N ASN A 418 7.60 5.32 -0.58
CA ASN A 418 6.66 4.31 -1.02
C ASN A 418 6.15 4.61 -2.43
N LEU A 419 5.95 3.57 -3.24
CA LEU A 419 5.30 3.68 -4.54
C LEU A 419 3.94 2.99 -4.52
N ALA A 420 2.90 3.69 -5.00
CA ALA A 420 1.60 3.09 -5.30
C ALA A 420 1.28 3.29 -6.78
N ALA A 421 0.98 2.21 -7.50
CA ALA A 421 0.60 2.25 -8.90
C ALA A 421 -0.46 1.19 -9.23
N ARG A 422 -1.30 1.44 -10.24
CA ARG A 422 -2.43 0.56 -10.60
C ARG A 422 -3.30 0.20 -9.40
N VAL A 423 -3.77 1.22 -8.70
CA VAL A 423 -4.73 1.06 -7.60
C VAL A 423 -6.13 1.06 -8.21
N ARG A 424 -6.95 0.07 -7.88
CA ARG A 424 -8.26 -0.18 -8.47
C ARG A 424 -9.36 0.09 -7.46
N ILE A 425 -10.46 0.68 -7.90
CA ILE A 425 -11.70 0.71 -7.13
C ILE A 425 -12.22 -0.73 -6.89
N ILE A 426 -12.90 -0.95 -5.77
CA ILE A 426 -13.50 -2.26 -5.45
C ILE A 426 -14.83 -2.42 -6.18
N ASP A 427 -15.64 -1.36 -6.16
CA ASP A 427 -16.96 -1.33 -6.78
C ASP A 427 -17.22 0.07 -7.35
N GLN A 428 -17.74 0.13 -8.58
CA GLN A 428 -18.10 1.40 -9.21
C GLN A 428 -19.36 1.97 -8.55
N LEU A 429 -19.39 3.29 -8.40
CA LEU A 429 -20.60 3.97 -7.96
C LEU A 429 -21.64 3.93 -9.09
N SER A 430 -22.80 3.28 -8.84
CA SER A 430 -23.92 3.20 -9.78
C SER A 430 -24.41 4.58 -10.29
N ASP A 431 -24.21 5.61 -9.48
CA ASP A 431 -24.71 6.97 -9.73
C ASP A 431 -23.63 7.87 -10.35
N TYR A 432 -22.43 7.34 -10.65
CA TYR A 432 -21.33 8.06 -11.32
C TYR A 432 -21.55 8.17 -12.84
N GLY A 433 -22.80 8.31 -13.27
CA GLY A 433 -23.20 8.40 -14.66
C GLY A 433 -23.68 9.81 -15.01
N GLY A 434 -22.79 10.66 -15.49
CA GLY A 434 -23.16 11.91 -16.16
C GLY A 434 -22.12 13.00 -15.99
N GLY A 435 -21.41 13.33 -17.08
CA GLY A 435 -20.35 14.34 -17.16
C GLY A 435 -20.79 15.79 -16.92
N GLY A 436 -21.46 16.05 -15.81
CA GLY A 436 -21.69 17.36 -15.26
C GLY A 436 -21.01 17.49 -13.91
N GLN A 437 -20.77 18.72 -13.48
CA GLN A 437 -20.47 19.06 -12.08
C GLN A 437 -21.67 18.61 -11.20
N GLY A 438 -21.75 17.32 -10.90
CA GLY A 438 -22.77 16.74 -10.05
C GLY A 438 -22.63 17.29 -8.64
N GLY A 439 -23.75 17.60 -7.98
CA GLY A 439 -23.75 17.91 -6.56
C GLY A 439 -23.09 16.79 -5.75
N GLY A 440 -22.51 17.12 -4.61
CA GLY A 440 -21.83 16.13 -3.77
C GLY A 440 -22.70 14.90 -3.50
N VAL A 441 -22.14 13.72 -3.75
CA VAL A 441 -22.81 12.42 -3.53
C VAL A 441 -22.47 11.95 -2.11
N THR A 442 -23.48 11.57 -1.34
CA THR A 442 -23.26 10.90 -0.05
C THR A 442 -23.04 9.42 -0.30
N VAL A 443 -21.83 8.93 -0.02
CA VAL A 443 -21.46 7.52 -0.18
C VAL A 443 -21.68 6.78 1.13
N HIS A 444 -22.57 5.78 1.11
CA HIS A 444 -22.88 4.97 2.29
C HIS A 444 -22.11 3.65 2.29
N THR A 445 -21.84 3.08 3.47
CA THR A 445 -21.38 1.68 3.58
C THR A 445 -22.44 0.71 3.05
N GLN A 446 -22.01 -0.32 2.34
CA GLN A 446 -22.83 -1.43 1.83
C GLN A 446 -21.99 -2.72 1.74
N PRO A 447 -22.56 -3.91 1.51
CA PRO A 447 -21.79 -5.17 1.51
C PRO A 447 -20.61 -5.20 0.52
N SER A 448 -20.72 -4.55 -0.65
CA SER A 448 -19.64 -4.44 -1.65
C SER A 448 -18.67 -3.27 -1.42
N ARG A 449 -18.92 -2.44 -0.38
CA ARG A 449 -18.16 -1.24 -0.03
C ARG A 449 -18.26 -1.01 1.48
N ILE A 450 -17.38 -1.67 2.22
CA ILE A 450 -17.49 -1.72 3.68
C ILE A 450 -17.12 -0.41 4.38
N VAL A 451 -16.32 0.45 3.75
CA VAL A 451 -16.14 1.86 4.15
C VAL A 451 -16.32 2.81 2.96
N PRO A 452 -16.81 4.05 3.17
CA PRO A 452 -17.06 4.98 2.07
C PRO A 452 -15.86 5.26 1.17
N THR A 453 -14.64 5.20 1.72
CA THR A 453 -13.37 5.40 1.01
C THR A 453 -13.08 4.33 -0.03
N ASP A 454 -13.70 3.14 0.08
CA ASP A 454 -13.58 2.05 -0.90
C ASP A 454 -14.27 2.37 -2.24
N ALA A 455 -14.98 3.49 -2.34
CA ALA A 455 -15.48 4.01 -3.61
C ALA A 455 -14.39 4.63 -4.50
N THR A 456 -13.14 4.71 -4.02
CA THR A 456 -12.04 5.38 -4.72
C THR A 456 -10.80 4.49 -4.76
N ALA A 457 -10.02 4.63 -5.83
CA ALA A 457 -8.68 4.08 -5.93
C ALA A 457 -7.74 5.05 -5.22
N VAL A 458 -7.15 4.63 -4.09
CA VAL A 458 -6.35 5.54 -3.25
C VAL A 458 -4.94 5.01 -3.06
N GLY A 459 -3.96 5.74 -3.59
CA GLY A 459 -2.55 5.48 -3.29
C GLY A 459 -2.26 5.68 -1.80
N PHE A 460 -2.55 6.88 -1.28
CA PHE A 460 -2.28 7.25 0.11
C PHE A 460 -3.51 7.86 0.76
N TYR A 461 -4.04 7.19 1.78
CA TYR A 461 -5.13 7.67 2.63
C TYR A 461 -4.59 7.94 4.04
N CYS A 462 -3.90 9.07 4.20
CA CYS A 462 -3.30 9.48 5.47
C CYS A 462 -4.10 10.64 6.06
N THR A 463 -5.04 10.34 6.95
CA THR A 463 -6.05 11.29 7.44
C THR A 463 -5.60 12.22 8.56
N ASN A 464 -4.50 11.89 9.25
CA ASN A 464 -3.96 12.69 10.35
C ASN A 464 -2.59 13.29 10.00
N ALA A 465 -2.51 14.62 9.99
CA ALA A 465 -1.32 15.38 9.62
C ALA A 465 -0.13 15.25 10.59
N LYS A 466 -0.31 14.61 11.76
CA LYS A 466 0.79 14.27 12.67
C LYS A 466 1.61 13.06 12.21
N ASN A 467 1.23 12.41 11.12
CA ASN A 467 2.07 11.42 10.44
C ASN A 467 3.01 12.11 9.46
N ARG A 468 4.13 11.48 9.16
CA ARG A 468 5.15 12.02 8.27
C ARG A 468 5.12 11.27 6.95
N LEU A 469 4.97 12.01 5.86
CA LEU A 469 5.13 11.50 4.51
C LEU A 469 6.46 12.02 3.97
N GLY A 470 7.44 11.13 3.79
CA GLY A 470 8.69 11.42 3.09
C GLY A 470 8.58 10.98 1.63
N VAL A 471 8.90 11.83 0.68
CA VAL A 471 8.89 11.45 -0.75
C VAL A 471 10.25 10.96 -1.17
#